data_AF-A0A436RPD7-F1
#
_entry.id   AF-A0A436RPD7-F1
#
_cell.length_a   1.000
_cell.length_b   1.000
_cell.length_c   1.000
_cell.angle_alpha   90.00
_cell.angle_beta   90.00
_cell.angle_gamma   90.00
#
_symmetry.space_group_name_H-M   'P 1'
#
loop_
_entity.id
_entity.type
_entity.pdbx_description
1 polymer ?
#
loop_
_entity_poly.entity_id
_entity_poly.type
_entity_poly.pdbx_seq_one_letter_code
_entity_poly.pdbx_strand_id
1 'polypeptide(L)'
;MLLTTRDRILINLDNKLEVTDLPGMVAEARDLGMADQVIVKENLWNPQRIDAASAALASAGGGFQFMPILADDAVHDAAFADEVDKVFAPRAIELINWRNGAETLTASGGPLFSNHMRAEAARGDWHLWADTYAIVHKPGGFLAGGRGDELAVAAGLPREAWGFWVDRGATIIQTDEPKAAIEWLAANGYRVPYTTDIRQAEPAHTASIN
;
A
#
# COMPACT_ATOMS: atom_id res chain seq x y z
N MET A 1 7.69 15.34 10.35
CA MET A 1 6.62 14.50 9.78
C MET A 1 6.28 13.36 10.73
N LEU A 2 7.19 12.40 10.96
CA LEU A 2 6.98 11.24 11.86
C LEU A 2 6.37 11.63 13.22
N LEU A 3 6.99 12.56 13.96
CA LEU A 3 6.45 13.00 15.26
C LEU A 3 5.04 13.62 15.21
N THR A 4 4.63 14.19 14.08
CA THR A 4 3.30 14.81 13.90
C THR A 4 2.19 13.77 13.71
N THR A 5 2.55 12.60 13.18
CA THR A 5 1.64 11.51 12.81
C THR A 5 1.65 10.35 13.81
N ARG A 6 2.59 10.36 14.76
CA ARG A 6 2.69 9.35 15.83
C ARG A 6 1.36 9.13 16.54
N ASP A 7 0.98 7.87 16.66
CA ASP A 7 -0.23 7.33 17.29
C ASP A 7 -1.54 7.79 16.63
N ARG A 8 -1.46 8.35 15.42
CA ARG A 8 -2.62 8.92 14.71
C ARG A 8 -2.86 8.26 13.36
N ILE A 9 -1.79 7.90 12.65
CA ILE A 9 -1.87 7.29 11.32
C ILE A 9 -0.59 6.51 11.02
N LEU A 10 -0.72 5.39 10.32
CA LEU A 10 0.43 4.67 9.75
C LEU A 10 1.09 5.51 8.65
N ILE A 11 2.38 5.30 8.47
CA ILE A 11 3.19 6.04 7.51
C ILE A 11 3.78 5.06 6.51
N ASN A 12 3.39 5.18 5.24
CA ASN A 12 4.06 4.52 4.13
C ASN A 12 5.26 5.38 3.70
N LEU A 13 6.47 4.87 3.85
CA LEU A 13 7.71 5.49 3.42
C LEU A 13 8.15 4.91 2.08
N ASP A 14 7.95 5.71 1.04
CA ASP A 14 8.40 5.42 -0.31
C ASP A 14 9.92 5.63 -0.42
N ASN A 15 10.68 4.54 -0.51
CA ASN A 15 12.13 4.61 -0.67
C ASN A 15 12.49 5.19 -2.05
N LYS A 16 13.06 6.39 -2.06
CA LYS A 16 13.64 7.03 -3.27
C LYS A 16 15.16 6.91 -3.33
N LEU A 17 15.74 6.14 -2.42
CA LEU A 17 17.16 5.86 -2.33
C LEU A 17 17.43 4.40 -2.74
N GLU A 18 18.63 3.91 -2.42
CA GLU A 18 18.99 2.52 -2.69
C GLU A 18 18.41 1.59 -1.61
N VAL A 19 18.30 0.31 -1.94
CA VAL A 19 17.84 -0.73 -0.99
C VAL A 19 18.74 -0.80 0.26
N THR A 20 20.01 -0.42 0.11
CA THR A 20 20.99 -0.37 1.20
C THR A 20 20.72 0.73 2.22
N ASP A 21 19.85 1.69 1.91
CA ASP A 21 19.47 2.78 2.81
C ASP A 21 18.28 2.42 3.72
N LEU A 22 17.57 1.31 3.43
CA LEU A 22 16.45 0.84 4.26
C LEU A 22 16.80 0.68 5.75
N PRO A 23 17.97 0.14 6.14
CA PRO A 23 18.34 0.04 7.55
C PRO A 23 18.40 1.40 8.26
N GLY A 24 18.86 2.45 7.58
CA GLY A 24 18.92 3.80 8.13
C GLY A 24 17.51 4.36 8.37
N MET A 25 16.60 4.19 7.42
CA MET A 25 15.21 4.62 7.57
C MET A 25 14.51 3.95 8.76
N VAL A 26 14.75 2.64 8.92
CA VAL A 26 14.21 1.87 10.05
C VAL A 26 14.83 2.31 11.37
N ALA A 27 16.13 2.60 11.41
CA ALA A 27 16.80 3.11 12.61
C ALA A 27 16.21 4.45 13.08
N GLU A 28 16.01 5.39 12.16
CA GLU A 28 15.38 6.69 12.46
C GLU A 28 13.96 6.52 13.02
N ALA A 29 13.14 5.66 12.42
CA ALA A 29 11.80 5.36 12.94
C ALA A 29 11.86 4.73 14.35
N ARG A 30 12.85 3.88 14.61
CA ARG A 30 13.04 3.22 15.90
C ARG A 30 13.48 4.19 17.00
N ASP A 31 14.41 5.08 16.70
CA ASP A 31 14.90 6.09 17.65
C ASP A 31 13.77 7.05 18.08
N LEU A 32 12.76 7.22 17.23
CA LEU A 32 11.55 8.00 17.52
C LEU A 32 10.44 7.17 18.19
N GLY A 33 10.64 5.86 18.39
CA GLY A 33 9.65 4.96 18.97
C GLY A 33 8.44 4.70 18.05
N MET A 34 8.66 4.68 16.74
CA MET A 34 7.61 4.61 15.71
C MET A 34 7.79 3.47 14.70
N ALA A 35 8.68 2.51 14.97
CA ALA A 35 9.01 1.44 14.02
C ALA A 35 7.80 0.59 13.61
N ASP A 36 6.84 0.38 14.51
CA ASP A 36 5.59 -0.35 14.27
C ASP A 36 4.54 0.45 13.48
N GLN A 37 4.71 1.77 13.39
CA GLN A 37 3.83 2.71 12.70
C GLN A 37 4.33 3.09 11.30
N VAL A 38 5.48 2.55 10.90
CA VAL A 38 6.12 2.81 9.62
C VAL A 38 6.10 1.54 8.77
N ILE A 39 5.66 1.72 7.53
CA ILE A 39 5.75 0.74 6.44
C ILE A 39 6.85 1.25 5.51
N VAL A 40 7.90 0.48 5.30
CA VAL A 40 8.91 0.78 4.27
C VAL A 40 8.63 -0.07 3.04
N LYS A 41 8.73 0.53 1.86
CA LYS A 41 8.43 -0.17 0.60
C LYS A 41 9.60 -0.17 -0.38
N GLU A 42 9.66 -1.22 -1.19
CA GLU A 42 10.71 -1.43 -2.20
C GLU A 42 10.16 -2.18 -3.41
N ASN A 43 10.68 -1.85 -4.60
CA ASN A 43 10.29 -2.50 -5.85
C ASN A 43 10.99 -3.86 -5.99
N LEU A 44 10.19 -4.90 -6.23
CA LEU A 44 10.67 -6.27 -6.47
C LEU A 44 10.16 -6.76 -7.83
N TRP A 45 11.09 -7.22 -8.67
CA TRP A 45 10.76 -7.67 -10.02
C TRP A 45 11.55 -8.91 -10.47
N ASN A 46 12.46 -9.41 -9.63
CA ASN A 46 13.21 -10.64 -9.87
C ASN A 46 13.81 -11.18 -8.55
N PRO A 47 14.32 -12.43 -8.55
CA PRO A 47 14.95 -13.04 -7.38
C PRO A 47 16.14 -12.24 -6.82
N GLN A 48 16.93 -11.59 -7.68
CA GLN A 48 18.10 -10.81 -7.21
C GLN A 48 17.67 -9.60 -6.36
N ARG A 49 16.53 -8.99 -6.68
CA ARG A 49 15.95 -7.90 -5.87
C ARG A 49 15.36 -8.43 -4.56
N ILE A 50 14.74 -9.61 -4.57
CA ILE A 50 14.30 -10.30 -3.35
C ILE A 50 15.49 -10.52 -2.42
N ASP A 51 16.59 -11.09 -2.93
CA ASP A 51 17.80 -11.36 -2.13
C ASP A 51 18.40 -10.07 -1.56
N ALA A 52 18.53 -9.03 -2.39
CA ALA A 52 19.09 -7.75 -1.97
C ALA A 52 18.24 -7.06 -0.89
N ALA A 53 16.91 -7.03 -1.07
CA ALA A 53 16.00 -6.49 -0.07
C ALA A 53 16.05 -7.32 1.22
N SER A 54 16.00 -8.65 1.13
CA SER A 54 16.09 -9.55 2.29
C SER A 54 17.35 -9.31 3.11
N ALA A 55 18.51 -9.18 2.46
CA ALA A 55 19.78 -8.88 3.12
C ALA A 55 19.78 -7.49 3.81
N ALA A 56 19.21 -6.47 3.18
CA ALA A 56 19.07 -5.14 3.77
C ALA A 56 18.15 -5.16 4.98
N LEU A 57 16.97 -5.78 4.88
CA LEU A 57 16.01 -5.87 5.98
C LEU A 57 16.56 -6.69 7.16
N ALA A 58 17.28 -7.78 6.89
CA ALA A 58 17.97 -8.55 7.94
C ALA A 58 18.97 -7.68 8.72
N SER A 59 19.66 -6.75 8.04
CA SER A 59 20.57 -5.80 8.67
C SER A 59 19.85 -4.72 9.49
N ALA A 60 18.61 -4.38 9.12
CA ALA A 60 17.76 -3.41 9.83
C ALA A 60 17.17 -3.96 11.15
N GLY A 61 17.15 -5.29 11.32
CA GLY A 61 16.53 -5.98 12.45
C GLY A 61 15.03 -6.22 12.26
N GLY A 62 14.30 -6.54 13.33
CA GLY A 62 12.84 -6.71 13.29
C GLY A 62 12.07 -5.47 13.76
N GLY A 63 10.74 -5.61 13.85
CA GLY A 63 9.86 -4.64 14.51
C GLY A 63 9.34 -3.51 13.62
N PHE A 64 9.39 -3.68 12.30
CA PHE A 64 8.80 -2.76 11.32
C PHE A 64 8.01 -3.53 10.26
N GLN A 65 7.25 -2.81 9.44
CA GLN A 65 6.48 -3.40 8.34
C GLN A 65 7.19 -3.17 7.00
N PHE A 66 7.26 -4.20 6.18
CA PHE A 66 7.77 -4.11 4.81
C PHE A 66 6.63 -4.36 3.82
N MET A 67 6.55 -3.52 2.78
CA MET A 67 5.57 -3.64 1.70
C MET A 67 6.28 -3.74 0.35
N PRO A 68 6.27 -4.92 -0.28
CA PRO A 68 6.73 -5.08 -1.66
C PRO A 68 5.89 -4.26 -2.64
N ILE A 69 6.54 -3.73 -3.68
CA ILE A 69 5.87 -3.17 -4.86
C ILE A 69 6.14 -4.10 -6.05
N LEU A 70 5.08 -4.58 -6.69
CA LEU A 70 5.12 -5.38 -7.91
C LEU A 70 4.50 -4.59 -9.05
N ALA A 71 5.15 -4.60 -10.21
CA ALA A 71 4.70 -3.85 -11.37
C ALA A 71 4.57 -4.75 -12.61
N ASP A 72 3.52 -4.52 -13.40
CA ASP A 72 3.11 -5.43 -14.47
C ASP A 72 3.93 -5.34 -15.76
N ASP A 73 4.93 -4.45 -15.79
CA ASP A 73 5.97 -4.41 -16.83
C ASP A 73 7.06 -5.46 -16.62
N ALA A 74 7.18 -6.02 -15.41
CA ALA A 74 8.15 -7.08 -15.10
C ALA A 74 7.54 -8.31 -14.41
N VAL A 75 6.42 -8.14 -13.71
CA VAL A 75 5.74 -9.22 -12.98
C VAL A 75 4.41 -9.54 -13.67
N HIS A 76 4.29 -10.75 -14.21
CA HIS A 76 3.16 -11.11 -15.09
C HIS A 76 2.29 -12.24 -14.56
N ASP A 77 2.60 -12.78 -13.38
CA ASP A 77 1.80 -13.82 -12.75
C ASP A 77 1.85 -13.71 -11.23
N ALA A 78 0.99 -14.50 -10.58
CA ALA A 78 0.85 -14.51 -9.13
C ALA A 78 1.89 -15.42 -8.44
N ALA A 79 2.62 -16.27 -9.17
CA ALA A 79 3.63 -17.14 -8.58
C ALA A 79 4.81 -16.34 -8.02
N PHE A 80 5.19 -15.24 -8.69
CA PHE A 80 6.19 -14.34 -8.15
C PHE A 80 5.75 -13.69 -6.82
N ALA A 81 4.45 -13.37 -6.67
CA ALA A 81 3.93 -12.84 -5.40
C ALA A 81 3.99 -13.88 -4.26
N ASP A 82 3.80 -15.17 -4.56
CA ASP A 82 3.99 -16.27 -3.60
C ASP A 82 5.47 -16.43 -3.18
N GLU A 83 6.42 -16.25 -4.10
CA GLU A 83 7.85 -16.20 -3.75
C GLU A 83 8.16 -15.04 -2.81
N VAL A 84 7.62 -13.85 -3.09
CA VAL A 84 7.76 -12.66 -2.25
C VAL A 84 7.12 -12.90 -0.87
N ASP A 85 5.92 -13.47 -0.81
CA ASP A 85 5.21 -13.78 0.44
C ASP A 85 6.03 -14.72 1.34
N LYS A 86 6.60 -15.78 0.77
CA LYS A 86 7.44 -16.74 1.52
C LYS A 86 8.69 -16.12 2.15
N VAL A 87 9.24 -15.07 1.55
CA VAL A 87 10.46 -14.41 2.04
C VAL A 87 10.14 -13.33 3.07
N PHE A 88 9.08 -12.55 2.83
CA PHE A 88 8.84 -11.33 3.60
C PHE A 88 7.62 -11.37 4.51
N ALA A 89 6.68 -12.29 4.29
CA ALA A 89 5.38 -12.37 4.98
C ALA A 89 4.71 -10.98 5.13
N PRO A 90 4.52 -10.23 4.01
CA PRO A 90 4.08 -8.86 4.06
C PRO A 90 2.61 -8.76 4.54
N ARG A 91 2.22 -7.59 5.05
CA ARG A 91 0.80 -7.30 5.36
C ARG A 91 0.03 -6.77 4.14
N ALA A 92 0.75 -6.20 3.18
CA ALA A 92 0.20 -5.66 1.95
C ALA A 92 1.25 -5.76 0.84
N ILE A 93 0.79 -5.80 -0.40
CA ILE A 93 1.62 -5.67 -1.60
C ILE A 93 1.02 -4.58 -2.48
N GLU A 94 1.84 -3.61 -2.87
CA GLU A 94 1.52 -2.55 -3.82
C GLU A 94 1.62 -3.12 -5.24
N LEU A 95 0.56 -2.94 -6.03
CA LEU A 95 0.41 -3.56 -7.34
C LEU A 95 0.19 -2.49 -8.39
N ILE A 96 1.16 -2.34 -9.30
CA ILE A 96 1.12 -1.34 -10.35
C ILE A 96 0.59 -1.95 -11.64
N ASN A 97 -0.52 -1.42 -12.14
CA ASN A 97 -1.01 -1.73 -13.47
C ASN A 97 -0.65 -0.55 -14.39
N TRP A 98 0.48 -0.62 -15.08
CA TRP A 98 0.90 0.51 -15.92
C TRP A 98 -0.08 0.72 -17.07
N ARG A 99 -0.46 1.98 -17.29
CA ARG A 99 -1.14 2.37 -18.53
C ARG A 99 -0.22 2.17 -19.73
N ASN A 100 1.09 2.40 -19.57
CA ASN A 100 2.15 2.14 -20.56
C ASN A 100 1.80 2.52 -22.02
N GLY A 101 1.23 3.70 -22.23
CA GLY A 101 0.87 4.18 -23.57
C GLY A 101 -0.45 3.64 -24.14
N ALA A 102 -1.19 2.82 -23.40
CA ALA A 102 -2.51 2.35 -23.81
C ALA A 102 -3.49 3.51 -24.01
N GLU A 103 -4.19 3.48 -25.14
CA GLU A 103 -5.22 4.46 -25.50
C GLU A 103 -6.51 4.24 -24.71
N THR A 104 -6.76 3.00 -24.28
CA THR A 104 -7.98 2.59 -23.56
C THR A 104 -7.70 2.27 -22.10
N LEU A 105 -8.75 2.34 -21.28
CA LEU A 105 -8.70 1.92 -19.88
C LEU A 105 -8.46 0.41 -19.79
N THR A 106 -7.70 -0.02 -18.79
CA THR A 106 -7.56 -1.44 -18.45
C THR A 106 -8.93 -2.07 -18.24
N ALA A 107 -9.18 -3.21 -18.88
CA ALA A 107 -10.46 -3.92 -18.73
C ALA A 107 -10.47 -4.81 -17.47
N SER A 108 -9.32 -5.37 -17.10
CA SER A 108 -9.20 -6.38 -16.05
C SER A 108 -8.32 -5.97 -14.88
N GLY A 109 -7.50 -4.91 -15.00
CA GLY A 109 -6.44 -4.62 -14.03
C GLY A 109 -5.17 -5.47 -14.26
N GLY A 110 -5.11 -6.21 -15.38
CA GLY A 110 -3.93 -6.97 -15.75
C GLY A 110 -3.70 -8.22 -14.88
N PRO A 111 -2.51 -8.83 -14.97
CA PRO A 111 -2.19 -10.04 -14.22
C PRO A 111 -2.16 -9.83 -12.71
N LEU A 112 -1.74 -8.64 -12.26
CA LEU A 112 -1.61 -8.30 -10.85
C LEU A 112 -2.95 -8.12 -10.13
N PHE A 113 -4.05 -7.89 -10.86
CA PHE A 113 -5.39 -7.83 -10.26
C PHE A 113 -6.30 -8.99 -10.71
N SER A 114 -5.67 -10.10 -11.12
CA SER A 114 -6.37 -11.31 -11.56
C SER A 114 -7.01 -12.09 -10.38
N ASN A 115 -7.88 -13.05 -10.71
CA ASN A 115 -8.41 -13.99 -9.71
C ASN A 115 -7.32 -14.82 -9.03
N HIS A 116 -6.24 -15.12 -9.76
CA HIS A 116 -5.10 -15.84 -9.21
C HIS A 116 -4.37 -14.99 -8.17
N MET A 117 -4.06 -13.72 -8.47
CA MET A 117 -3.44 -12.84 -7.48
C MET A 117 -4.30 -12.67 -6.22
N ARG A 118 -5.62 -12.53 -6.39
CA ARG A 118 -6.54 -12.49 -5.25
C ARG A 118 -6.51 -13.76 -4.40
N ALA A 119 -6.37 -14.92 -5.03
CA ALA A 119 -6.28 -16.20 -4.32
C ALA A 119 -4.95 -16.33 -3.56
N GLU A 120 -3.84 -15.85 -4.14
CA GLU A 120 -2.56 -15.76 -3.44
C GLU A 120 -2.66 -14.83 -2.22
N ALA A 121 -3.25 -13.65 -2.39
CA ALA A 121 -3.48 -12.69 -1.31
C ALA A 121 -4.28 -13.25 -0.15
N ALA A 122 -5.39 -13.93 -0.47
CA ALA A 122 -6.22 -14.57 0.53
C ALA A 122 -5.50 -15.71 1.27
N ARG A 123 -4.57 -16.40 0.62
CA ARG A 123 -3.79 -17.49 1.23
C ARG A 123 -2.67 -16.98 2.12
N GLY A 124 -2.01 -15.91 1.70
CA GLY A 124 -0.93 -15.26 2.46
C GLY A 124 -1.42 -14.27 3.51
N ASP A 125 -2.73 -14.03 3.61
CA ASP A 125 -3.33 -13.05 4.53
C ASP A 125 -2.76 -11.62 4.36
N TRP A 126 -2.62 -11.20 3.11
CA TRP A 126 -2.10 -9.88 2.76
C TRP A 126 -3.06 -9.08 1.86
N HIS A 127 -2.94 -7.76 1.95
CA HIS A 127 -3.80 -6.81 1.25
C HIS A 127 -3.28 -6.46 -0.15
N LEU A 128 -4.18 -6.38 -1.14
CA LEU A 128 -3.89 -5.74 -2.43
C LEU A 128 -3.99 -4.23 -2.30
N TRP A 129 -2.90 -3.52 -2.59
CA TRP A 129 -2.81 -2.06 -2.59
C TRP A 129 -2.80 -1.52 -4.03
N ALA A 130 -3.77 -0.67 -4.35
CA ALA A 130 -3.91 -0.04 -5.66
C ALA A 130 -3.64 1.47 -5.60
N ASP A 131 -2.88 1.98 -6.57
CA ASP A 131 -2.57 3.39 -6.67
C ASP A 131 -3.46 4.08 -7.72
N THR A 132 -4.04 5.21 -7.34
CA THR A 132 -4.93 6.02 -8.19
C THR A 132 -4.46 7.46 -8.36
N TYR A 133 -3.45 7.87 -7.59
CA TYR A 133 -2.87 9.20 -7.60
C TYR A 133 -2.16 9.54 -8.93
N ALA A 134 -1.91 10.83 -9.16
CA ALA A 134 -1.30 11.31 -10.40
C ALA A 134 0.23 11.28 -10.31
N ILE A 135 0.90 10.91 -11.41
CA ILE A 135 2.35 11.11 -11.55
C ILE A 135 2.60 12.37 -12.36
N VAL A 136 3.42 13.26 -11.81
CA VAL A 136 3.85 14.50 -12.49
C VAL A 136 4.41 14.18 -13.88
N HIS A 137 3.91 14.88 -14.90
CA HIS A 137 4.26 14.69 -16.32
C HIS A 137 3.87 13.33 -16.94
N LYS A 138 2.95 12.57 -16.32
CA LYS A 138 2.33 11.40 -16.93
C LYS A 138 0.82 11.62 -17.16
N PRO A 139 0.20 10.90 -18.11
CA PRO A 139 -1.24 10.91 -18.26
C PRO A 139 -1.97 10.44 -16.99
N GLY A 140 -3.21 10.88 -16.80
CA GLY A 140 -4.04 10.44 -15.68
C GLY A 140 -4.20 8.91 -15.61
N GLY A 141 -4.20 8.40 -14.38
CA GLY A 141 -4.24 6.97 -14.08
C GLY A 141 -3.05 6.16 -14.59
N PHE A 142 -1.85 6.74 -14.68
CA PHE A 142 -0.68 6.05 -15.24
C PHE A 142 -0.30 4.76 -14.48
N LEU A 143 -0.42 4.74 -13.16
CA LEU A 143 -0.21 3.57 -12.29
C LEU A 143 -1.42 2.62 -12.23
N ALA A 144 -2.55 3.09 -12.77
CA ALA A 144 -3.88 2.51 -12.60
C ALA A 144 -4.50 2.11 -13.95
N GLY A 145 -3.71 1.77 -14.96
CA GLY A 145 -4.23 1.38 -16.28
C GLY A 145 -5.22 2.40 -16.88
N GLY A 146 -5.06 3.69 -16.57
CA GLY A 146 -5.96 4.78 -16.94
C GLY A 146 -7.12 5.09 -15.97
N ARG A 147 -7.32 4.30 -14.90
CA ARG A 147 -8.42 4.38 -13.94
C ARG A 147 -8.02 5.06 -12.62
N GLY A 148 -7.39 6.22 -12.72
CA GLY A 148 -6.92 7.02 -11.59
C GLY A 148 -7.91 8.10 -11.14
N ASP A 149 -7.44 9.00 -10.29
CA ASP A 149 -8.22 10.05 -9.62
C ASP A 149 -8.83 11.06 -10.60
N GLU A 150 -8.19 11.34 -11.74
CA GLU A 150 -8.79 12.23 -12.74
C GLU A 150 -10.08 11.63 -13.33
N LEU A 151 -10.15 10.30 -13.47
CA LEU A 151 -11.37 9.62 -13.89
C LEU A 151 -12.42 9.65 -12.75
N ALA A 152 -11.98 9.45 -11.51
CA ALA A 152 -12.87 9.42 -10.35
C ALA A 152 -13.54 10.79 -10.10
N VAL A 153 -12.73 11.85 -10.05
CA VAL A 153 -13.13 13.18 -9.59
C VAL A 153 -13.41 14.11 -10.76
N ALA A 154 -12.44 14.34 -11.64
CA ALA A 154 -12.60 15.33 -12.72
C ALA A 154 -13.63 14.91 -13.76
N ALA A 155 -13.69 13.62 -14.11
CA ALA A 155 -14.71 13.07 -14.99
C ALA A 155 -15.99 12.63 -14.26
N GLY A 156 -16.01 12.63 -12.93
CA GLY A 156 -17.17 12.23 -12.13
C GLY A 156 -17.52 10.74 -12.23
N LEU A 157 -16.53 9.87 -12.47
CA LEU A 157 -16.71 8.43 -12.65
C LEU A 157 -16.01 7.59 -11.56
N PRO A 158 -16.31 7.79 -10.27
CA PRO A 158 -15.64 7.09 -9.16
C PRO A 158 -15.87 5.57 -9.18
N ARG A 159 -17.00 5.10 -9.74
CA ARG A 159 -17.24 3.67 -9.95
C ARG A 159 -16.25 3.05 -10.95
N GLU A 160 -15.89 3.79 -11.99
CA GLU A 160 -14.95 3.33 -13.02
C GLU A 160 -13.48 3.43 -12.57
N ALA A 161 -13.20 4.11 -11.47
CA ALA A 161 -11.89 4.22 -10.85
C ALA A 161 -11.82 3.40 -9.54
N TRP A 162 -12.16 3.98 -8.39
CA TRP A 162 -12.09 3.30 -7.10
C TRP A 162 -12.96 2.04 -7.04
N GLY A 163 -14.19 2.10 -7.54
CA GLY A 163 -15.10 0.94 -7.57
C GLY A 163 -14.54 -0.22 -8.40
N PHE A 164 -13.89 0.09 -9.53
CA PHE A 164 -13.23 -0.92 -10.36
C PHE A 164 -12.16 -1.65 -9.56
N TRP A 165 -11.27 -0.95 -8.86
CA TRP A 165 -10.20 -1.58 -8.08
C TRP A 165 -10.73 -2.42 -6.93
N VAL A 166 -11.78 -1.96 -6.24
CA VAL A 166 -12.44 -2.75 -5.20
C VAL A 166 -13.05 -4.03 -5.77
N ASP A 167 -13.73 -3.96 -6.93
CA ASP A 167 -14.28 -5.15 -7.61
C ASP A 167 -13.17 -6.14 -8.05
N ARG A 168 -11.92 -5.67 -8.19
CA ARG A 168 -10.72 -6.47 -8.46
C ARG A 168 -9.98 -6.94 -7.20
N GLY A 169 -10.52 -6.66 -6.01
CA GLY A 169 -9.99 -7.12 -4.73
C GLY A 169 -9.00 -6.18 -4.07
N ALA A 170 -8.81 -4.96 -4.57
CA ALA A 170 -8.07 -3.95 -3.83
C ALA A 170 -8.74 -3.70 -2.48
N THR A 171 -7.95 -3.74 -1.42
CA THR A 171 -8.40 -3.47 -0.04
C THR A 171 -7.73 -2.24 0.55
N ILE A 172 -6.69 -1.73 -0.12
CA ILE A 172 -6.07 -0.44 0.14
C ILE A 172 -6.03 0.35 -1.18
N ILE A 173 -6.39 1.64 -1.12
CA ILE A 173 -6.28 2.57 -2.24
C ILE A 173 -5.43 3.76 -1.79
N GLN A 174 -4.35 4.05 -2.52
CA GLN A 174 -3.58 5.29 -2.39
C GLN A 174 -4.07 6.28 -3.45
N THR A 175 -4.43 7.49 -3.01
CA THR A 175 -5.14 8.49 -3.80
C THR A 175 -4.70 9.89 -3.39
N ASP A 176 -4.69 10.83 -4.32
CA ASP A 176 -4.54 12.26 -4.06
C ASP A 176 -5.88 12.91 -3.64
N GLU A 177 -6.98 12.15 -3.71
CA GLU A 177 -8.35 12.60 -3.43
C GLU A 177 -8.97 11.87 -2.22
N PRO A 178 -8.29 11.77 -1.06
CA PRO A 178 -8.68 10.87 0.03
C PRO A 178 -10.05 11.19 0.61
N LYS A 179 -10.44 12.47 0.66
CA LYS A 179 -11.77 12.87 1.15
C LYS A 179 -12.88 12.31 0.26
N ALA A 180 -12.78 12.53 -1.06
CA ALA A 180 -13.76 12.08 -2.02
C ALA A 180 -13.82 10.55 -2.09
N ALA A 181 -12.66 9.89 -2.03
CA ALA A 181 -12.58 8.42 -1.97
C ALA A 181 -13.26 7.87 -0.71
N ILE A 182 -12.96 8.41 0.48
CA ILE A 182 -13.56 7.97 1.75
C ILE A 182 -15.08 8.14 1.72
N GLU A 183 -15.57 9.30 1.30
CA GLU A 183 -17.01 9.60 1.24
C GLU A 183 -17.72 8.64 0.28
N TRP A 184 -17.18 8.46 -0.93
CA TRP A 184 -17.78 7.59 -1.93
C TRP A 184 -17.73 6.11 -1.51
N LEU A 185 -16.59 5.61 -1.04
CA LEU A 185 -16.43 4.21 -0.62
C LEU A 185 -17.36 3.88 0.56
N ALA A 186 -17.53 4.80 1.52
CA ALA A 186 -18.46 4.62 2.63
C ALA A 186 -19.92 4.61 2.16
N ALA A 187 -20.31 5.57 1.30
CA ALA A 187 -21.67 5.66 0.78
C ALA A 187 -22.08 4.46 -0.08
N ASN A 188 -21.10 3.74 -0.67
CA ASN A 188 -21.33 2.57 -1.51
C ASN A 188 -21.05 1.24 -0.79
N GLY A 189 -20.83 1.26 0.53
CA GLY A 189 -20.67 0.04 1.33
C GLY A 189 -19.32 -0.68 1.17
N TYR A 190 -18.34 -0.03 0.53
CA TYR A 190 -16.99 -0.58 0.33
C TYR A 190 -16.03 -0.29 1.49
N ARG A 191 -16.40 0.65 2.36
CA ARG A 191 -15.62 1.00 3.54
C ARG A 191 -16.51 1.08 4.76
N VAL A 192 -16.11 0.37 5.81
CA VAL A 192 -16.66 0.57 7.16
C VAL A 192 -15.84 1.65 7.86
N PRO A 193 -16.43 2.76 8.31
CA PRO A 193 -15.71 3.74 9.11
C PRO A 193 -15.18 3.13 10.40
N TYR A 194 -13.99 3.57 10.84
CA TYR A 194 -13.54 3.27 12.19
C TYR A 194 -14.59 3.76 13.18
N THR A 195 -14.96 2.92 14.15
CA THR A 195 -15.80 3.35 15.26
C THR A 195 -15.07 4.46 16.00
N THR A 196 -15.77 5.54 16.34
CA THR A 196 -15.21 6.67 17.11
C THR A 196 -14.92 6.32 18.58
N ASP A 197 -14.98 5.05 18.96
CA ASP A 197 -14.57 4.56 20.27
C ASP A 197 -13.04 4.54 20.35
N ILE A 198 -12.46 5.75 20.32
CA ILE A 198 -11.18 5.99 20.95
C ILE A 198 -11.41 5.63 22.42
N ARG A 199 -10.90 4.48 22.88
CA ARG A 199 -10.83 4.19 24.32
C ARG A 199 -10.19 5.41 24.96
N GLN A 200 -10.97 6.16 25.76
CA GLN A 200 -10.41 7.20 26.61
C GLN A 200 -9.31 6.51 27.41
N ALA A 201 -8.07 7.02 27.30
CA ALA A 201 -7.00 6.54 28.15
C ALA A 201 -7.50 6.65 29.60
N GLU A 202 -7.52 5.52 30.32
CA GLU A 202 -7.93 5.54 31.72
C GLU A 202 -7.08 6.57 32.45
N PRO A 203 -7.70 7.50 33.21
CA PRO A 203 -6.93 8.43 34.00
C PRO A 203 -6.07 7.63 34.96
N ALA A 204 -4.75 7.86 34.91
CA ALA A 204 -3.79 7.21 35.78
C ALA A 204 -4.26 7.35 37.23
N HIS A 205 -4.65 6.23 37.84
CA HIS A 205 -4.93 6.17 39.27
C HIS A 205 -3.66 6.56 40.01
N THR A 206 -3.63 7.81 40.47
CA THR A 206 -2.65 8.24 41.47
C THR A 206 -3.03 7.51 42.74
N ALA A 207 -2.21 6.53 43.13
CA ALA A 207 -2.35 5.87 44.40
C ALA A 207 -2.16 6.90 45.52
N SER A 208 -3.24 7.24 46.22
CA SER A 208 -3.13 7.89 47.53
C SER A 208 -2.58 6.86 48.52
N ILE A 209 -1.35 7.09 48.94
CA ILE A 209 -0.76 6.45 50.12
C ILE A 209 -1.44 7.09 51.34
N ASN A 210 -2.15 6.29 52.12
CA ASN A 210 -2.49 6.56 53.52
C ASN A 210 -1.87 5.47 54.38
#